data_AF-A0A060BKU0-F1
#
_entry.id   AF-A0A060BKU0-F1
#
_cell.length_a   1.000
_cell.length_b   1.000
_cell.length_c   1.000
_cell.angle_alpha   90.00
_cell.angle_beta   90.00
_cell.angle_gamma   90.00
#
_symmetry.space_group_name_H-M   'P 1'
#
loop_
_entity.id
_entity.type
_entity.pdbx_description
1 polymer ?
#
loop_
_entity_poly.entity_id
_entity_poly.type
_entity_poly.pdbx_seq_one_letter_code
_entity_poly.pdbx_strand_id
1 'polypeptide(L)'
;PPNPSWKRLSTLVDEVYFRYGRPIVISETSIPEDKRYSWLKMIGKECLSVIKNGIPLYGCCIYPIIDRPDWDFPDIWHHSGLWDIPDPESLQREIHYESLTGTE
;
A
#
# COMPACT_ATOMS: atom_id res chain seq x y z
N PRO A 1 -1.04 14.73 -16.44
CA PRO A 1 -1.81 13.57 -16.98
C PRO A 1 -1.17 12.28 -16.45
N PRO A 2 -1.94 11.20 -16.23
CA PRO A 2 -1.35 9.92 -15.86
C PRO A 2 -0.40 9.43 -16.96
N ASN A 3 0.66 8.71 -16.56
CA ASN A 3 1.61 8.12 -17.50
C ASN A 3 0.86 7.14 -18.44
N PRO A 4 1.07 7.21 -19.78
CA PRO A 4 0.39 6.32 -20.73
C PRO A 4 0.68 4.83 -20.50
N SER A 5 1.77 4.50 -19.83
CA SER A 5 2.14 3.13 -19.44
C SER A 5 1.60 2.71 -18.07
N TRP A 6 0.78 3.55 -17.42
CA TRP A 6 0.16 3.18 -16.15
C TRP A 6 -0.77 1.99 -16.34
N LYS A 7 -0.59 0.96 -15.51
CA LYS A 7 -1.45 -0.21 -15.43
C LYS A 7 -2.09 -0.29 -14.05
N ARG A 8 -3.32 -0.78 -14.03
CA ARG A 8 -4.01 -1.17 -12.80
C ARG A 8 -3.29 -2.35 -12.14
N LEU A 9 -3.34 -2.39 -10.81
CA LEU A 9 -2.76 -3.49 -10.03
C LEU A 9 -3.38 -4.84 -10.43
N SER A 10 -4.70 -4.90 -10.60
CA SER A 10 -5.42 -6.10 -11.04
C SER A 10 -4.87 -6.63 -12.37
N THR A 11 -4.64 -5.76 -13.35
CA THR A 11 -4.05 -6.13 -14.64
C THR A 11 -2.62 -6.66 -14.50
N LEU A 12 -1.80 -6.06 -13.64
CA LEU A 12 -0.45 -6.57 -13.37
C LEU A 12 -0.48 -7.96 -12.73
N VAL A 13 -1.39 -8.18 -11.78
CA VAL A 13 -1.58 -9.47 -11.10
C VAL A 13 -2.10 -10.53 -12.08
N ASP A 14 -3.05 -10.19 -12.94
CA ASP A 14 -3.54 -11.05 -14.01
C ASP A 14 -2.38 -11.53 -14.90
N GLU A 15 -1.54 -10.60 -15.38
CA GLU A 15 -0.38 -10.91 -16.23
C GLU A 15 0.62 -11.86 -15.55
N VAL A 16 0.92 -11.63 -14.27
CA VAL A 16 1.81 -12.50 -13.49
C VAL A 16 1.18 -13.89 -13.29
N TYR A 17 -0.10 -13.96 -12.92
CA TYR A 17 -0.78 -15.21 -12.70
C TYR A 17 -0.89 -16.05 -13.97
N PHE A 18 -1.28 -15.45 -15.10
CA PHE A 18 -1.38 -16.18 -16.37
C PHE A 18 -0.02 -16.65 -16.89
N ARG A 19 1.06 -15.94 -16.55
CA ARG A 19 2.42 -16.36 -16.91
C ARG A 19 2.93 -17.53 -16.06
N TYR A 20 2.66 -17.52 -14.76
CA TYR A 20 3.32 -18.44 -13.82
C TYR A 20 2.41 -19.47 -13.16
N GLY A 21 1.09 -19.26 -13.15
CA GLY A 21 0.10 -20.21 -12.61
C GLY A 21 0.24 -20.47 -11.11
N ARG A 22 0.76 -19.51 -10.33
CA ARG A 22 0.98 -19.64 -8.88
C ARG A 22 0.08 -18.69 -8.10
N PRO A 23 -0.39 -19.08 -6.90
CA PRO A 23 -1.02 -18.14 -5.96
C PRO A 23 -0.18 -16.90 -5.71
N ILE A 24 -0.85 -15.77 -5.50
CA ILE A 24 -0.24 -14.44 -5.42
C ILE A 24 -0.38 -13.89 -4.01
N VAL A 25 0.65 -13.19 -3.56
CA VAL A 25 0.62 -12.30 -2.40
C VAL A 25 1.11 -10.94 -2.89
N ILE A 26 0.41 -9.87 -2.55
CA ILE A 26 0.98 -8.51 -2.65
C ILE A 26 1.78 -8.30 -1.37
N SER A 27 3.10 -8.44 -1.48
CA SER A 27 4.00 -8.46 -0.32
C SER A 27 4.16 -7.10 0.33
N GLU A 28 4.04 -6.03 -0.44
CA GLU A 28 4.22 -4.65 0.04
C GLU A 28 3.43 -3.67 -0.83
N THR A 29 2.73 -2.73 -0.20
CA THR A 29 2.16 -1.56 -0.86
C THR A 29 1.86 -0.45 0.14
N SER A 30 2.11 0.80 -0.25
CA SER A 30 1.79 2.02 0.48
C SER A 30 1.95 3.23 -0.44
N ILE A 31 1.63 4.40 0.08
CA ILE A 31 1.93 5.71 -0.52
C ILE A 31 2.37 6.65 0.61
N PRO A 32 3.30 7.60 0.38
CA PRO A 32 3.61 8.62 1.36
C PRO A 32 2.46 9.61 1.58
N GLU A 33 2.46 10.24 2.73
CA GLU A 33 1.68 11.44 3.10
C GLU A 33 0.14 11.25 3.01
N ASP A 34 -0.59 12.30 2.66
CA ASP A 34 -2.03 12.44 2.89
C ASP A 34 -2.89 11.49 2.03
N LYS A 35 -2.32 10.93 0.96
CA LYS A 35 -3.07 10.07 0.03
C LYS A 35 -3.25 8.64 0.53
N ARG A 36 -2.72 8.30 1.71
CA ARG A 36 -2.80 6.97 2.33
C ARG A 36 -4.22 6.38 2.35
N TYR A 37 -5.24 7.14 2.78
CA TYR A 37 -6.63 6.64 2.76
C TYR A 37 -7.12 6.30 1.35
N SER A 38 -6.96 7.23 0.41
CA SER A 38 -7.37 7.03 -0.98
C SER A 38 -6.65 5.83 -1.64
N TRP A 39 -5.39 5.63 -1.28
CA TRP A 39 -4.57 4.49 -1.72
C TRP A 39 -5.09 3.17 -1.17
N LEU A 40 -5.34 3.06 0.13
CA LEU A 40 -5.91 1.85 0.74
C LEU A 40 -7.26 1.48 0.09
N LYS A 41 -8.12 2.48 -0.14
CA LYS A 41 -9.41 2.29 -0.80
C LYS A 41 -9.25 1.80 -2.24
N MET A 42 -8.30 2.36 -2.98
CA MET A 42 -7.96 1.92 -4.34
C MET A 42 -7.41 0.49 -4.35
N ILE A 43 -6.40 0.20 -3.53
CA ILE A 43 -5.78 -1.13 -3.42
C ILE A 43 -6.80 -2.18 -3.00
N GLY A 44 -7.69 -1.86 -2.05
CA GLY A 44 -8.78 -2.76 -1.65
C GLY A 44 -9.71 -3.10 -2.83
N LYS A 45 -10.10 -2.11 -3.64
CA LYS A 45 -10.90 -2.34 -4.85
C LYS A 45 -10.17 -3.21 -5.88
N GLU A 46 -8.88 -2.98 -6.08
CA GLU A 46 -8.05 -3.75 -7.02
C GLU A 46 -7.88 -5.21 -6.54
N CYS A 47 -7.63 -5.43 -5.24
CA CYS A 47 -7.58 -6.77 -4.65
C CYS A 47 -8.91 -7.52 -4.81
N LEU A 48 -10.04 -6.84 -4.59
CA LEU A 48 -11.37 -7.41 -4.84
C LEU A 48 -11.57 -7.77 -6.32
N SER A 49 -11.04 -6.97 -7.25
CA SER A 49 -11.08 -7.30 -8.69
C SER A 49 -10.29 -8.57 -9.02
N VAL A 50 -9.09 -8.73 -8.46
CA VAL A 50 -8.25 -9.93 -8.62
C VAL A 50 -9.00 -11.17 -8.13
N ILE A 51 -9.60 -11.10 -6.93
CA ILE A 51 -10.36 -12.22 -6.35
C ILE A 51 -11.57 -12.56 -7.23
N LYS A 52 -12.30 -11.56 -7.73
CA LYS A 52 -13.44 -11.75 -8.64
C LYS A 52 -13.05 -12.37 -9.99
N ASN A 53 -11.82 -12.15 -10.45
CA ASN A 53 -11.27 -12.80 -11.64
C ASN A 53 -10.87 -14.27 -11.41
N GLY A 54 -11.06 -14.80 -10.20
CA GLY A 54 -10.72 -16.19 -9.86
C GLY A 54 -9.25 -16.43 -9.59
N ILE A 55 -8.44 -15.37 -9.43
CA ILE A 55 -7.03 -15.49 -9.09
C ILE A 55 -6.89 -15.76 -7.58
N PRO A 56 -6.12 -16.79 -7.17
CA PRO A 56 -5.86 -17.09 -5.77
C PRO A 56 -4.91 -16.05 -5.15
N LEU A 57 -5.47 -14.91 -4.73
CA LEU A 57 -4.80 -13.87 -3.95
C LEU A 57 -4.91 -14.21 -2.45
N TYR A 58 -3.76 -14.50 -1.82
CA TYR A 58 -3.72 -14.88 -0.40
C TYR A 58 -3.67 -13.69 0.56
N GLY A 59 -3.31 -12.50 0.06
CA GLY A 59 -3.33 -11.30 0.88
C GLY A 59 -2.63 -10.12 0.23
N CYS A 60 -2.81 -8.97 0.87
CA CYS A 60 -2.14 -7.73 0.56
C CYS A 60 -1.58 -7.14 1.85
N CYS A 61 -0.27 -6.97 1.89
CA CYS A 61 0.45 -6.45 3.05
C CYS A 61 0.70 -4.95 2.87
N ILE A 62 0.28 -4.17 3.86
CA ILE A 62 0.57 -2.74 3.93
C ILE A 62 1.94 -2.59 4.57
N TYR A 63 2.89 -2.11 3.78
CA TYR A 63 4.24 -1.87 4.25
C TYR A 63 4.67 -0.44 3.91
N PRO A 64 5.09 0.35 4.90
CA PRO A 64 5.14 -0.02 6.32
C PRO A 64 3.76 0.09 7.01
N ILE A 65 3.57 -0.57 8.15
CA ILE A 65 2.38 -0.35 9.01
C ILE A 65 2.64 0.78 10.02
N ILE A 66 3.83 0.80 10.61
CA ILE A 66 4.37 1.88 11.44
C ILE A 66 5.45 2.56 10.60
N ASP A 67 5.44 3.89 10.54
CA ASP A 67 6.34 4.65 9.69
C ASP A 67 7.81 4.34 9.95
N ARG A 68 8.64 4.61 8.95
CA ARG A 68 10.07 4.34 8.98
C ARG A 68 10.84 5.46 8.29
N PRO A 69 12.12 5.64 8.65
CA PRO A 69 12.98 6.51 7.89
C PRO A 69 13.29 5.91 6.51
N ASP A 70 13.83 6.76 5.64
CA ASP A 70 14.48 6.34 4.41
C ASP A 70 15.70 5.47 4.70
N TRP A 71 16.06 4.63 3.73
CA TRP A 71 17.20 3.73 3.86
C TRP A 71 18.54 4.47 3.75
N ASP A 72 18.66 5.39 2.80
CA ASP A 72 19.90 6.10 2.50
C ASP A 72 20.01 7.40 3.31
N PHE A 73 18.87 8.00 3.64
CA PHE A 73 18.78 9.26 4.39
C PHE A 73 17.95 9.09 5.68
N PRO A 74 18.55 8.57 6.78
CA PRO A 74 17.80 8.21 7.98
C PRO A 74 17.05 9.35 8.69
N ASP A 75 17.39 10.61 8.38
CA ASP A 75 16.69 11.79 8.89
C ASP A 75 15.40 12.11 8.11
N ILE A 76 15.17 11.46 6.97
CA ILE A 76 13.98 11.65 6.13
C ILE A 76 12.96 10.58 6.46
N TRP A 77 11.76 11.00 6.84
CA TRP A 77 10.63 10.13 7.13
C TRP A 77 9.57 10.27 6.04
N HIS A 78 9.12 9.13 5.49
CA HIS A 78 8.23 9.12 4.33
C HIS A 78 6.75 9.27 4.69
N HIS A 79 6.39 9.17 5.97
CA HIS A 79 4.99 9.23 6.43
C HIS A 79 4.09 8.27 5.63
N SER A 80 4.57 7.03 5.50
CA SER A 80 3.98 6.01 4.62
C SER A 80 3.29 4.88 5.40
N GLY A 81 3.38 4.91 6.73
CA GLY A 81 2.69 4.01 7.65
C GLY A 81 1.23 4.42 7.90
N LEU A 82 0.48 3.58 8.61
CA LEU A 82 -0.81 4.00 9.21
C LEU A 82 -0.61 4.63 10.60
N TRP A 83 0.55 4.41 11.19
CA TRP A 83 1.03 5.12 12.37
C TRP A 83 2.30 5.87 12.00
N ASP A 84 2.28 7.19 12.11
CA ASP A 84 3.45 8.04 11.98
C ASP A 84 4.29 8.03 13.25
N ILE A 85 5.57 8.34 13.10
CA ILE A 85 6.50 8.60 14.20
C ILE A 85 6.93 10.07 14.07
N PRO A 86 6.31 11.00 14.83
CA PRO A 86 6.61 12.43 14.75
C PRO A 86 7.96 12.77 15.41
N ASP A 87 8.43 11.92 16.32
CA ASP A 87 9.69 12.08 17.02
C ASP A 87 10.50 10.77 16.99
N PRO A 88 11.64 10.75 16.25
CA PRO A 88 12.52 9.60 16.16
C PRO A 88 13.15 9.15 17.48
N GLU A 89 13.21 10.01 18.50
CA GLU A 89 13.79 9.65 19.81
C GLU A 89 12.78 8.93 20.70
N SER A 90 11.57 9.49 20.86
CA SER A 90 10.53 8.87 21.70
C SER A 90 9.84 7.68 21.01
N LEU A 91 9.87 7.59 19.68
CA LEU A 91 9.15 6.60 18.88
C LEU A 91 7.64 6.55 19.20
N GLN A 92 7.10 7.67 19.66
CA GLN A 92 5.67 7.83 19.86
C GLN A 92 4.97 7.55 18.53
N ARG A 93 3.82 6.88 18.61
CA ARG A 93 3.03 6.54 17.42
C ARG A 93 1.81 7.44 17.36
N GLU A 94 1.65 8.12 16.25
CA GLU A 94 0.48 8.92 15.94
C GLU A 94 -0.32 8.26 14.82
N ILE A 95 -1.62 8.13 15.01
CA ILE A 95 -2.49 7.52 14.00
C ILE A 95 -2.68 8.50 12.84
N HIS A 96 -2.54 8.01 11.60
CA HIS A 96 -3.09 8.71 10.45
C HIS A 96 -4.61 8.55 10.43
N TYR A 97 -5.32 9.58 10.90
CA TYR A 97 -6.74 9.50 11.28
C TYR A 97 -7.64 9.09 10.11
N GLU A 98 -7.46 9.69 8.95
CA GLU A 98 -8.23 9.47 7.72
C GLU A 98 -8.18 8.00 7.30
N SER A 99 -7.03 7.35 7.47
CA SER A 99 -6.84 5.94 7.13
C SER A 99 -7.57 4.97 8.05
N LEU A 100 -7.88 5.37 9.29
CA LEU A 100 -8.60 4.52 10.25
C LEU A 100 -10.10 4.78 10.28
N THR A 101 -10.54 6.05 10.15
CA THR A 101 -11.95 6.41 10.28
C THR A 101 -12.71 6.36 8.96
N GLY A 102 -11.99 6.38 7.83
CA GLY A 102 -12.58 6.32 6.50
C GLY A 102 -13.38 7.56 6.09
N THR A 103 -13.23 8.66 6.83
CA THR A 103 -13.84 9.96 6.57
C THR A 103 -12.84 10.86 5.85
N GLU A 104 -13.21 11.35 4.66
CA GLU A 104 -12.63 12.56 4.04
C GLU A 104 -13.39 13.80 4.53
#